data_AF-A0A1E7FUU5-F1
#
_entry.id   AF-A0A1E7FUU5-F1
#
_cell.length_a   1.000
_cell.length_b   1.000
_cell.length_c   1.000
_cell.angle_alpha   90.00
_cell.angle_beta   90.00
_cell.angle_gamma   90.00
#
_symmetry.space_group_name_H-M   'P 1'
#
loop_
_entity.id
_entity.type
_entity.pdbx_description
1 polymer ?
#
loop_
_entity_poly.entity_id
_entity_poly.type
_entity_poly.pdbx_seq_one_letter_code
_entity_poly.pdbx_strand_id
1 'polypeptide(L)'
;MKFTAAAITILGLTTFYSTIDCVEGNELKLYAREKMHKDKAERQLQANDASLVYSRGYICITRQQDFAFVVPQQRSIVPEDFTLDQLNLLGSSTIQSGGIYDPADVQIVDRLGTSADEFLICCGAGIGRAQFAGQRQPKFIPQRDPGFFFNGECVATQAAGQQILGHSCLFNLCLGGGGYNCLAIYAGSKFVFNPLEQVLFSETTFNFNAANNAGTIVPSLPPSYPGTIIGGTGSFFGAVGYVDVTTITGSTLTPAASEDDTVLLAEFPQAGYITQKINVVTNVPLPVAP
;
A
#
# COMPACT_ATOMS: atom_id res chain seq x y z
N MET A 1 -57.84 -35.10 -47.58
CA MET A 1 -58.00 -36.54 -47.26
C MET A 1 -56.95 -37.34 -48.02
N LYS A 2 -55.95 -37.88 -47.30
CA LYS A 2 -55.30 -39.19 -47.49
C LYS A 2 -54.20 -39.29 -46.43
N PHE A 3 -54.37 -40.24 -45.52
CA PHE A 3 -53.44 -40.60 -44.46
C PHE A 3 -52.37 -41.54 -44.99
N THR A 4 -51.15 -41.39 -44.52
CA THR A 4 -50.19 -42.50 -44.36
C THR A 4 -49.29 -42.18 -43.17
N ALA A 5 -49.34 -43.04 -42.16
CA ALA A 5 -48.51 -43.00 -40.96
C ALA A 5 -47.71 -44.31 -40.84
N ALA A 6 -46.43 -44.19 -40.57
CA ALA A 6 -45.48 -45.17 -40.02
C ALA A 6 -44.24 -44.34 -39.59
N ALA A 7 -43.48 -44.60 -38.54
CA ALA A 7 -43.23 -45.80 -37.77
C ALA A 7 -42.77 -45.47 -36.33
N ILE A 8 -42.60 -46.53 -35.55
CA ILE A 8 -42.41 -46.61 -34.09
C ILE A 8 -40.91 -46.54 -33.69
N THR A 9 -40.69 -46.17 -32.42
CA THR A 9 -39.54 -46.37 -31.50
C THR A 9 -38.27 -45.50 -31.60
N ILE A 10 -38.02 -44.72 -30.54
CA ILE A 10 -36.71 -44.60 -29.87
C ILE A 10 -36.91 -44.60 -28.34
N LEU A 11 -36.25 -45.54 -27.66
CA LEU A 11 -35.99 -45.61 -26.21
C LEU A 11 -34.89 -44.61 -25.81
N GLY A 12 -34.94 -44.05 -24.58
CA GLY A 12 -33.74 -43.43 -23.99
C GLY A 12 -33.93 -42.64 -22.69
N LEU A 13 -33.78 -43.34 -21.56
CA LEU A 13 -33.22 -42.96 -20.23
C LEU A 13 -33.24 -41.48 -19.75
N THR A 14 -33.93 -41.16 -18.64
CA THR A 14 -33.44 -40.93 -17.25
C THR A 14 -32.36 -39.83 -17.10
N THR A 15 -32.54 -38.82 -16.25
CA THR A 15 -32.32 -38.94 -14.79
C THR A 15 -32.68 -37.63 -14.07
N PHE A 16 -33.33 -37.77 -12.92
CA PHE A 16 -33.41 -36.74 -11.87
C PHE A 16 -32.07 -36.74 -11.12
N TYR A 17 -31.37 -35.60 -11.03
CA TYR A 17 -30.24 -35.47 -10.12
C TYR A 17 -30.66 -34.77 -8.83
N SER A 18 -30.39 -35.50 -7.76
CA SER A 18 -30.71 -35.29 -6.36
C SER A 18 -29.81 -34.24 -5.68
N THR A 19 -30.42 -33.53 -4.73
CA THR A 19 -29.86 -32.56 -3.77
C THR A 19 -28.91 -33.19 -2.74
N ILE A 20 -27.78 -33.77 -3.16
CA ILE A 20 -26.82 -34.41 -2.21
C ILE A 20 -25.45 -33.70 -2.15
N ASP A 21 -25.07 -32.86 -3.12
CA ASP A 21 -23.75 -32.19 -3.11
C ASP A 21 -23.63 -30.98 -2.16
N CYS A 22 -24.72 -30.51 -1.54
CA CYS A 22 -24.67 -29.34 -0.65
C CYS A 22 -24.25 -29.67 0.80
N VAL A 23 -24.37 -30.92 1.24
CA VAL A 23 -24.03 -31.30 2.63
C VAL A 23 -22.52 -31.49 2.77
N GLU A 24 -21.90 -32.17 1.81
CA GLU A 24 -20.46 -32.47 1.82
C GLU A 24 -19.59 -31.21 1.69
N GLY A 25 -20.05 -30.23 0.89
CA GLY A 25 -19.40 -28.92 0.79
C GLY A 25 -19.46 -28.06 2.06
N ASN A 26 -20.50 -28.24 2.90
CA ASN A 26 -20.62 -27.54 4.18
C ASN A 26 -19.75 -28.18 5.26
N GLU A 27 -19.62 -29.51 5.28
CA GLU A 27 -18.71 -30.21 6.18
C GLU A 27 -17.25 -29.90 5.88
N LEU A 28 -16.87 -29.85 4.59
CA LEU A 28 -15.52 -29.42 4.18
C LEU A 28 -15.20 -27.97 4.59
N LYS A 29 -16.19 -27.07 4.55
CA LYS A 29 -16.04 -25.68 5.02
C LYS A 29 -15.91 -25.59 6.55
N LEU A 30 -16.64 -26.42 7.29
CA LEU A 30 -16.52 -26.54 8.74
C LEU A 30 -15.14 -27.08 9.13
N TYR A 31 -14.69 -28.15 8.48
CA TYR A 31 -13.36 -28.73 8.67
C TYR A 31 -12.25 -27.74 8.34
N ALA A 32 -12.38 -26.95 7.27
CA ALA A 32 -11.43 -25.90 6.92
C ALA A 32 -11.41 -24.76 7.96
N ARG A 33 -12.56 -24.38 8.53
CA ARG A 33 -12.64 -23.40 9.62
C ARG A 33 -12.01 -23.92 10.90
N GLU A 34 -12.29 -25.16 11.28
CA GLU A 34 -11.68 -25.81 12.44
C GLU A 34 -10.18 -25.95 12.28
N LYS A 35 -9.70 -26.33 11.08
CA LYS A 35 -8.28 -26.36 10.75
C LYS A 35 -7.66 -24.97 10.82
N MET A 36 -8.33 -23.92 10.31
CA MET A 36 -7.84 -22.55 10.45
C MET A 36 -7.83 -22.08 11.92
N HIS A 37 -8.81 -22.46 12.73
CA HIS A 37 -8.83 -22.16 14.16
C HIS A 37 -7.71 -22.88 14.90
N LYS A 38 -7.45 -24.14 14.54
CA LYS A 38 -6.35 -24.94 15.08
C LYS A 38 -5.00 -24.40 14.64
N ASP A 39 -4.81 -24.10 13.36
CA ASP A 39 -3.59 -23.46 12.84
C ASP A 39 -3.37 -22.07 13.45
N LYS A 40 -4.43 -21.31 13.74
CA LYS A 40 -4.35 -20.03 14.45
C LYS A 40 -3.96 -20.23 15.91
N ALA A 41 -4.55 -21.20 16.59
CA ALA A 41 -4.22 -21.55 17.97
C ALA A 41 -2.80 -22.12 18.07
N GLU A 42 -2.36 -22.93 17.11
CA GLU A 42 -1.00 -23.47 17.01
C GLU A 42 0.01 -22.38 16.66
N ARG A 43 -0.33 -21.41 15.79
CA ARG A 43 0.48 -20.19 15.61
C ARG A 43 0.55 -19.34 16.87
N GLN A 44 -0.55 -19.24 17.63
CA GLN A 44 -0.57 -18.55 18.92
C GLN A 44 0.23 -19.31 20.00
N LEU A 45 0.23 -20.64 19.98
CA LEU A 45 1.01 -21.49 20.88
C LEU A 45 2.50 -21.48 20.52
N GLN A 46 2.86 -21.52 19.23
CA GLN A 46 4.22 -21.30 18.76
C GLN A 46 4.73 -19.88 19.08
N ALA A 47 3.85 -18.88 19.09
CA ALA A 47 4.18 -17.54 19.58
C ALA A 47 4.38 -17.49 21.11
N ASN A 48 3.86 -18.46 21.87
CA ASN A 48 4.07 -18.56 23.31
C ASN A 48 5.34 -19.36 23.67
N ASP A 49 5.79 -20.29 22.82
CA ASP A 49 7.01 -21.09 23.04
C ASP A 49 8.28 -20.52 22.38
N ALA A 50 8.15 -19.53 21.50
CA ALA A 50 9.26 -18.66 21.08
C ALA A 50 9.05 -17.27 21.69
N SER A 51 9.80 -16.97 22.74
CA SER A 51 9.84 -15.71 23.49
C SER A 51 10.15 -14.48 22.58
N LEU A 52 9.19 -14.06 21.75
CA LEU A 52 9.16 -12.78 21.07
C LEU A 52 8.69 -11.73 22.10
N VAL A 53 9.63 -11.23 22.90
CA VAL A 53 9.32 -10.43 24.11
C VAL A 53 9.37 -8.93 23.84
N TYR A 54 10.06 -8.50 22.78
CA TYR A 54 10.32 -7.08 22.55
C TYR A 54 9.42 -6.52 21.44
N SER A 55 8.56 -5.58 21.81
CA SER A 55 7.70 -4.84 20.89
C SER A 55 8.00 -3.34 20.97
N ARG A 56 8.16 -2.68 19.82
CA ARG A 56 8.35 -1.23 19.73
C ARG A 56 7.76 -0.69 18.44
N GLY A 57 7.14 0.48 18.53
CA GLY A 57 6.68 1.25 17.37
C GLY A 57 7.70 2.32 16.99
N TYR A 58 7.89 2.53 15.69
CA TYR A 58 8.72 3.60 15.13
C TYR A 58 7.91 4.42 14.14
N ILE A 59 8.30 5.67 13.95
CA ILE A 59 7.80 6.51 12.85
C ILE A 59 8.90 6.68 11.82
N CYS A 60 8.61 6.29 10.58
CA CYS A 60 9.42 6.58 9.42
C CYS A 60 8.85 7.82 8.72
N ILE A 61 9.70 8.81 8.45
CA ILE A 61 9.34 9.95 7.60
C ILE A 61 10.23 9.92 6.36
N THR A 62 9.61 9.73 5.21
CA THR A 62 10.24 9.74 3.89
C THR A 62 9.97 11.08 3.21
N ARG A 63 11.03 11.75 2.77
CA ARG A 63 10.94 12.98 1.97
C ARG A 63 10.67 12.64 0.51
N GLN A 64 10.08 13.57 -0.22
CA GLN A 64 9.78 13.37 -1.64
C GLN A 64 11.01 12.98 -2.48
N GLN A 65 12.16 13.61 -2.21
CA GLN A 65 13.42 13.30 -2.90
C GLN A 65 13.98 11.89 -2.62
N ASP A 66 13.53 11.28 -1.52
CA ASP A 66 13.96 9.95 -1.07
C ASP A 66 12.88 8.88 -1.38
N PHE A 67 11.93 9.20 -2.25
CA PHE A 67 10.87 8.32 -2.73
C PHE A 67 10.83 8.31 -4.25
N ALA A 68 10.74 7.13 -4.85
CA ALA A 68 10.60 6.96 -6.29
C ALA A 68 9.57 5.88 -6.61
N PHE A 69 8.75 6.12 -7.63
CA PHE A 69 7.88 5.12 -8.23
C PHE A 69 8.33 4.86 -9.67
N VAL A 70 8.64 3.62 -9.97
CA VAL A 70 9.23 3.16 -11.24
C VAL A 70 8.30 2.14 -11.87
N VAL A 71 7.97 2.30 -13.14
CA VAL A 71 7.15 1.34 -13.88
C VAL A 71 8.03 0.66 -14.93
N PRO A 72 8.32 -0.65 -14.83
CA PRO A 72 9.10 -1.34 -15.85
C PRO A 72 8.25 -1.45 -17.12
N GLN A 73 8.83 -1.03 -18.25
CA GLN A 73 8.33 -1.22 -19.63
C GLN A 73 7.48 -0.14 -20.29
N GLN A 74 7.23 1.03 -19.69
CA GLN A 74 6.60 2.12 -20.44
C GLN A 74 7.61 3.17 -20.88
N ARG A 75 7.89 3.22 -22.19
CA ARG A 75 8.57 4.35 -22.87
C ARG A 75 7.80 5.67 -22.72
N SER A 76 6.56 5.60 -22.24
CA SER A 76 5.70 6.74 -21.98
C SER A 76 4.64 6.32 -20.95
N ILE A 77 4.45 7.07 -19.86
CA ILE A 77 3.34 6.91 -18.87
C ILE A 77 2.02 7.41 -19.51
N VAL A 78 1.87 7.11 -20.78
CA VAL A 78 0.94 7.74 -21.68
C VAL A 78 0.21 6.60 -22.34
N PRO A 79 -1.05 6.41 -21.96
CA PRO A 79 -1.92 5.51 -22.70
C PRO A 79 -1.99 5.99 -24.15
N GLU A 80 -1.59 5.15 -25.11
CA GLU A 80 -1.61 5.49 -26.56
C GLU A 80 -3.04 5.82 -27.05
N ASP A 81 -4.07 5.40 -26.29
CA ASP A 81 -5.50 5.59 -26.61
C ASP A 81 -6.33 6.16 -25.43
N PHE A 82 -5.72 6.89 -24.48
CA PHE A 82 -6.41 7.41 -23.27
C PHE A 82 -7.08 6.37 -22.35
N THR A 83 -6.88 5.09 -22.63
CA THR A 83 -7.48 4.01 -21.86
C THR A 83 -6.52 3.60 -20.75
N LEU A 84 -6.71 4.16 -19.55
CA LEU A 84 -5.97 3.81 -18.32
C LEU A 84 -6.15 2.34 -17.92
N ASP A 85 -7.18 1.71 -18.47
CA ASP A 85 -7.45 0.29 -18.50
C ASP A 85 -6.35 -0.54 -19.21
N GLN A 86 -5.49 0.09 -20.00
CA GLN A 86 -4.29 -0.56 -20.58
C GLN A 86 -3.03 -0.42 -19.72
N LEU A 87 -3.02 0.45 -18.71
CA LEU A 87 -1.87 0.60 -17.83
C LEU A 87 -1.74 -0.65 -16.96
N ASN A 88 -0.64 -1.39 -17.10
CA ASN A 88 -0.37 -2.54 -16.24
C ASN A 88 0.75 -2.17 -15.26
N LEU A 89 0.41 -2.09 -13.97
CA LEU A 89 1.38 -1.80 -12.91
C LEU A 89 2.16 -3.04 -12.46
N LEU A 90 2.01 -4.19 -13.11
CA LEU A 90 2.78 -5.39 -12.79
C LEU A 90 4.28 -5.12 -12.93
N GLY A 91 5.04 -5.44 -11.88
CA GLY A 91 6.47 -5.19 -11.81
C GLY A 91 6.84 -3.75 -11.45
N SER A 92 5.88 -2.82 -11.35
CA SER A 92 6.17 -1.48 -10.85
C SER A 92 6.79 -1.55 -9.47
N SER A 93 7.78 -0.71 -9.21
CA SER A 93 8.47 -0.67 -7.94
C SER A 93 8.39 0.69 -7.28
N THR A 94 8.24 0.68 -5.96
CA THR A 94 8.37 1.85 -5.11
C THR A 94 9.65 1.70 -4.31
N ILE A 95 10.54 2.69 -4.41
CA ILE A 95 11.80 2.74 -3.69
C ILE A 95 11.69 3.88 -2.69
N GLN A 96 12.03 3.60 -1.42
CA GLN A 96 11.94 4.60 -0.37
C GLN A 96 13.14 4.55 0.59
N SER A 97 13.47 5.72 1.15
CA SER A 97 14.47 5.87 2.21
C SER A 97 14.06 6.99 3.17
N GLY A 98 13.58 6.62 4.36
CA GLY A 98 13.15 7.57 5.38
C GLY A 98 14.05 7.55 6.62
N GLY A 99 13.97 8.62 7.40
CA GLY A 99 14.54 8.66 8.75
C GLY A 99 13.60 7.98 9.75
N ILE A 100 14.16 7.33 10.78
CA ILE A 100 13.40 6.70 11.87
C ILE A 100 13.44 7.58 13.11
N TYR A 101 12.26 7.77 13.73
CA TYR A 101 12.05 8.60 14.90
C TYR A 101 11.19 7.87 15.94
N ASP A 102 11.29 8.29 17.20
CA ASP A 102 10.37 7.84 18.24
C ASP A 102 8.96 8.42 18.00
N PRO A 103 7.89 7.61 18.08
CA PRO A 103 6.52 8.10 18.02
C PRO A 103 6.18 9.22 19.02
N ALA A 104 6.91 9.33 20.15
CA ALA A 104 6.71 10.39 21.13
C ALA A 104 7.19 11.77 20.64
N ASP A 105 8.17 11.81 19.74
CA ASP A 105 8.82 13.05 19.28
C ASP A 105 8.20 13.59 17.99
N VAL A 106 7.40 12.79 17.29
CA VAL A 106 6.73 13.19 16.05
C VAL A 106 5.27 13.52 16.29
N GLN A 107 4.92 14.80 16.14
CA GLN A 107 3.53 15.24 16.16
C GLN A 107 2.95 15.30 14.73
N ILE A 108 1.92 14.49 14.46
CA ILE A 108 1.14 14.55 13.22
C ILE A 108 -0.05 15.49 13.46
N VAL A 109 -0.20 16.49 12.59
CA VAL A 109 -1.27 17.48 12.67
C VAL A 109 -2.18 17.36 11.46
N ASP A 110 -3.47 17.59 11.70
CA ASP A 110 -4.45 17.72 10.63
C ASP A 110 -4.14 18.99 9.82
N ARG A 111 -4.03 18.81 8.51
CA ARG A 111 -3.79 19.87 7.51
C ARG A 111 -5.04 20.02 6.65
N LEU A 112 -6.18 20.21 7.32
CA LEU A 112 -7.50 20.37 6.72
C LEU A 112 -7.60 21.72 6.00
N GLY A 113 -7.04 21.87 4.79
CA GLY A 113 -7.34 22.96 3.85
C GLY A 113 -7.43 24.39 4.41
N THR A 114 -6.81 24.67 5.57
CA THR A 114 -6.90 25.92 6.35
C THR A 114 -5.54 26.33 6.94
N SER A 115 -4.48 25.54 6.72
CA SER A 115 -3.18 25.82 7.34
C SER A 115 -2.25 26.49 6.34
N ALA A 116 -1.57 27.56 6.75
CA ALA A 116 -0.70 28.39 5.92
C ALA A 116 0.51 27.69 5.27
N ASP A 117 0.74 26.39 5.53
CA ASP A 117 1.83 25.58 4.94
C ASP A 117 1.34 24.75 3.74
N GLU A 118 0.27 25.18 3.08
CA GLU A 118 -0.26 24.54 1.89
C GLU A 118 0.67 24.74 0.70
N PHE A 119 0.83 23.68 -0.11
CA PHE A 119 1.44 23.81 -1.43
C PHE A 119 0.49 24.63 -2.31
N LEU A 120 0.81 25.92 -2.42
CA LEU A 120 0.11 26.86 -3.27
C LEU A 120 0.49 26.60 -4.73
N ILE A 121 -0.49 26.17 -5.52
CA ILE A 121 -0.33 26.11 -6.97
C ILE A 121 -0.82 27.44 -7.53
N CYS A 122 0.12 28.27 -7.98
CA CYS A 122 -0.19 29.53 -8.67
C CYS A 122 -0.50 29.24 -10.15
N CYS A 123 -1.75 28.94 -10.47
CA CYS A 123 -2.24 28.97 -11.84
C CYS A 123 -2.95 30.32 -12.06
N GLY A 124 -2.73 30.97 -13.21
CA GLY A 124 -3.03 32.38 -13.50
C GLY A 124 -4.45 32.94 -13.34
N ALA A 125 -5.36 32.27 -12.62
CA ALA A 125 -6.68 32.80 -12.25
C ALA A 125 -7.14 32.47 -10.80
N GLY A 126 -6.37 31.73 -10.00
CA GLY A 126 -6.76 31.40 -8.62
C GLY A 126 -5.72 30.58 -7.85
N ILE A 127 -5.80 30.66 -6.51
CA ILE A 127 -4.95 29.87 -5.61
C ILE A 127 -5.62 28.51 -5.38
N GLY A 128 -5.13 27.47 -6.05
CA GLY A 128 -5.54 26.08 -5.79
C GLY A 128 -4.77 25.47 -4.62
N ARG A 129 -5.47 24.79 -3.71
CA ARG A 129 -4.86 24.10 -2.55
C ARG A 129 -4.76 22.61 -2.83
N ALA A 130 -3.54 22.06 -2.89
CA ALA A 130 -3.35 20.61 -3.01
C ALA A 130 -3.66 19.92 -1.67
N GLN A 131 -4.37 18.79 -1.71
CA GLN A 131 -4.64 17.99 -0.51
C GLN A 131 -3.61 16.88 -0.33
N PHE A 132 -3.16 16.67 0.92
CA PHE A 132 -2.28 15.57 1.29
C PHE A 132 -3.08 14.28 1.49
N ALA A 133 -2.47 13.13 1.16
CA ALA A 133 -3.07 11.84 1.49
C ALA A 133 -3.25 11.70 3.00
N GLY A 134 -4.46 11.35 3.42
CA GLY A 134 -4.83 11.30 4.85
C GLY A 134 -5.05 12.65 5.53
N GLN A 135 -5.04 13.77 4.79
CA GLN A 135 -5.26 15.15 5.29
C GLN A 135 -4.38 15.55 6.48
N ARG A 136 -3.22 14.91 6.62
CA ARG A 136 -2.34 15.04 7.78
C ARG A 136 -0.91 15.17 7.31
N GLN A 137 -0.10 15.88 8.08
CA GLN A 137 1.36 15.96 7.88
C GLN A 137 2.06 16.06 9.23
N PRO A 138 3.34 15.65 9.33
CA PRO A 138 4.14 15.98 10.49
C PRO A 138 4.21 17.50 10.67
N LYS A 139 4.05 17.98 11.91
CA LYS A 139 4.13 19.41 12.26
C LYS A 139 5.53 19.96 12.03
N PHE A 140 6.52 19.17 12.43
CA PHE A 140 7.94 19.42 12.20
C PHE A 140 8.63 18.08 11.98
N ILE A 141 9.79 18.11 11.35
CA ILE A 141 10.61 16.92 11.12
C ILE A 141 11.88 17.09 11.94
N PRO A 142 12.14 16.22 12.93
CA PRO A 142 13.40 16.24 13.66
C PRO A 142 14.60 16.06 12.72
N GLN A 143 15.79 16.45 13.18
CA GLN A 143 16.99 16.20 12.39
C GLN A 143 17.22 14.69 12.27
N ARG A 144 17.35 14.20 11.04
CA ARG A 144 17.60 12.78 10.75
C ARG A 144 18.95 12.36 11.34
N ASP A 145 18.95 11.32 12.16
CA ASP A 145 20.16 10.61 12.55
C ASP A 145 20.59 9.67 11.40
N PRO A 146 21.85 9.75 10.92
CA PRO A 146 22.32 8.90 9.82
C PRO A 146 22.35 7.41 10.16
N GLY A 147 22.39 7.04 11.44
CA GLY A 147 22.33 5.66 11.91
C GLY A 147 20.92 5.08 12.01
N PHE A 148 19.87 5.90 11.90
CA PHE A 148 18.48 5.50 12.04
C PHE A 148 17.69 5.78 10.77
N PHE A 149 17.47 4.74 9.98
CA PHE A 149 16.77 4.86 8.71
C PHE A 149 16.02 3.60 8.34
N PHE A 150 15.03 3.78 7.47
CA PHE A 150 14.25 2.71 6.89
C PHE A 150 14.25 2.85 5.39
N ASN A 151 14.84 1.88 4.70
CA ASN A 151 14.93 1.90 3.26
C ASN A 151 14.53 0.57 2.66
N GLY A 152 14.18 0.59 1.38
CA GLY A 152 13.92 -0.62 0.63
C GLY A 152 13.05 -0.39 -0.58
N GLU A 153 12.59 -1.50 -1.14
CA GLU A 153 11.84 -1.54 -2.38
C GLU A 153 10.62 -2.44 -2.23
N CYS A 154 9.47 -1.98 -2.69
CA CYS A 154 8.29 -2.82 -2.92
C CYS A 154 8.04 -2.96 -4.41
N VAL A 155 7.88 -4.19 -4.87
CA VAL A 155 7.51 -4.51 -6.25
C VAL A 155 6.07 -5.02 -6.29
N ALA A 156 5.25 -4.49 -7.20
CA ALA A 156 3.92 -4.98 -7.48
C ALA A 156 4.02 -6.36 -8.15
N THR A 157 3.63 -7.41 -7.43
CA THR A 157 3.69 -8.81 -7.90
C THR A 157 2.39 -9.26 -8.56
N GLN A 158 1.30 -8.53 -8.32
CA GLN A 158 0.00 -8.75 -8.93
C GLN A 158 -0.66 -7.40 -9.19
N ALA A 159 -1.19 -7.21 -10.40
CA ALA A 159 -1.92 -6.02 -10.79
C ALA A 159 -3.08 -6.39 -11.72
N ALA A 160 -4.12 -5.57 -11.70
CA ALA A 160 -5.23 -5.60 -12.64
C ALA A 160 -5.44 -4.17 -13.15
N GLY A 161 -4.97 -3.90 -14.37
CA GLY A 161 -4.86 -2.53 -14.87
C GLY A 161 -4.03 -1.65 -13.91
N GLN A 162 -4.56 -0.48 -13.59
CA GLN A 162 -4.00 0.49 -12.65
C GLN A 162 -4.09 0.08 -11.17
N GLN A 163 -4.77 -1.02 -10.84
CA GLN A 163 -4.88 -1.48 -9.45
C GLN A 163 -3.79 -2.48 -9.14
N ILE A 164 -2.98 -2.18 -8.13
CA ILE A 164 -2.10 -3.16 -7.50
C ILE A 164 -2.99 -4.06 -6.64
N LEU A 165 -2.82 -5.38 -6.76
CA LEU A 165 -3.56 -6.39 -5.99
C LEU A 165 -2.67 -7.08 -4.95
N GLY A 166 -1.37 -7.09 -5.18
CA GLY A 166 -0.38 -7.68 -4.32
C GLY A 166 1.00 -7.09 -4.58
N HIS A 167 1.79 -6.98 -3.52
CA HIS A 167 3.17 -6.52 -3.61
C HIS A 167 4.08 -7.42 -2.77
N SER A 168 5.37 -7.33 -3.06
CA SER A 168 6.43 -7.88 -2.23
C SER A 168 7.45 -6.79 -1.95
N CYS A 169 7.71 -6.54 -0.68
CA CYS A 169 8.70 -5.56 -0.23
C CYS A 169 9.88 -6.22 0.45
N LEU A 170 11.06 -5.67 0.22
CA LEU A 170 12.28 -5.92 0.98
C LEU A 170 12.73 -4.61 1.60
N PHE A 171 12.77 -4.58 2.93
CA PHE A 171 13.18 -3.41 3.69
C PHE A 171 14.34 -3.71 4.62
N ASN A 172 15.15 -2.69 4.88
CA ASN A 172 16.08 -2.67 6.00
C ASN A 172 15.63 -1.59 6.98
N LEU A 173 15.45 -1.98 8.24
CA LEU A 173 15.22 -1.07 9.35
C LEU A 173 16.49 -0.98 10.18
N CYS A 174 17.24 0.10 10.01
CA CYS A 174 18.49 0.35 10.73
C CYS A 174 18.24 1.21 11.97
N LEU A 175 18.72 0.74 13.12
CA LEU A 175 18.44 1.31 14.43
C LEU A 175 19.74 1.54 15.21
N GLY A 176 20.71 2.20 14.57
CA GLY A 176 21.97 2.60 15.18
C GLY A 176 23.20 1.88 14.63
N GLY A 177 24.29 1.94 15.41
CA GLY A 177 25.60 1.40 15.00
C GLY A 177 26.13 2.07 13.73
N GLY A 178 25.86 3.36 13.50
CA GLY A 178 26.25 4.07 12.28
C GLY A 178 25.57 3.56 11.00
N GLY A 179 24.45 2.84 11.13
CA GLY A 179 23.74 2.23 10.00
C GLY A 179 24.11 0.77 9.74
N TYR A 180 24.84 0.12 10.65
CA TYR A 180 25.22 -1.30 10.51
C TYR A 180 24.32 -2.26 11.31
N ASN A 181 23.54 -1.75 12.27
CA ASN A 181 22.59 -2.54 13.03
C ASN A 181 21.23 -2.46 12.36
N CYS A 182 20.91 -3.40 11.47
CA CYS A 182 19.69 -3.38 10.67
C CYS A 182 18.90 -4.68 10.78
N LEU A 183 17.57 -4.58 10.73
CA LEU A 183 16.64 -5.69 10.57
C LEU A 183 16.29 -5.83 9.09
N ALA A 184 16.43 -7.03 8.54
CA ALA A 184 15.98 -7.36 7.19
C ALA A 184 14.53 -7.84 7.25
N ILE A 185 13.64 -7.16 6.55
CA ILE A 185 12.20 -7.37 6.60
C ILE A 185 11.70 -7.73 5.20
N TYR A 186 10.93 -8.80 5.11
CA TYR A 186 10.18 -9.16 3.92
C TYR A 186 8.69 -8.95 4.17
N ALA A 187 8.04 -8.13 3.34
CA ALA A 187 6.61 -7.87 3.43
C ALA A 187 5.91 -8.19 2.10
N GLY A 188 5.48 -9.44 1.96
CA GLY A 188 4.67 -9.89 0.83
C GLY A 188 3.22 -10.13 1.25
N SER A 189 2.27 -9.38 0.70
CA SER A 189 0.86 -9.54 1.06
C SER A 189 -0.09 -9.08 -0.04
N LYS A 190 -1.37 -9.41 0.14
CA LYS A 190 -2.44 -8.82 -0.65
C LYS A 190 -2.49 -7.32 -0.34
N PHE A 191 -2.34 -6.51 -1.38
CA PHE A 191 -2.24 -5.07 -1.29
C PHE A 191 -3.11 -4.48 -2.39
N VAL A 192 -4.40 -4.30 -2.08
CA VAL A 192 -5.38 -3.74 -3.04
C VAL A 192 -5.31 -2.22 -2.94
N PHE A 193 -4.63 -1.61 -3.88
CA PHE A 193 -4.40 -0.17 -3.90
C PHE A 193 -4.25 0.32 -5.35
N ASN A 194 -4.92 1.40 -5.69
CA ASN A 194 -4.77 2.03 -6.99
C ASN A 194 -4.10 3.40 -6.79
N PRO A 195 -2.78 3.52 -7.07
CA PRO A 195 -2.06 4.78 -6.87
C PRO A 195 -2.54 5.91 -7.78
N LEU A 196 -3.30 5.59 -8.84
CA LEU A 196 -3.84 6.55 -9.80
C LEU A 196 -5.32 6.87 -9.58
N GLU A 197 -5.98 6.22 -8.62
CA GLU A 197 -7.44 6.34 -8.40
C GLU A 197 -7.90 7.80 -8.25
N GLN A 198 -7.03 8.69 -7.79
CA GLN A 198 -7.40 10.08 -7.48
C GLN A 198 -6.81 11.12 -8.40
N VAL A 199 -5.88 10.72 -9.28
CA VAL A 199 -5.50 11.54 -10.44
C VAL A 199 -6.65 11.55 -11.46
N LEU A 200 -7.57 10.58 -11.38
CA LEU A 200 -8.54 10.27 -12.44
C LEU A 200 -9.96 10.78 -12.26
N PHE A 201 -10.35 11.24 -11.07
CA PHE A 201 -11.78 11.47 -10.78
C PHE A 201 -12.09 12.79 -10.10
N SER A 202 -11.35 13.86 -10.36
CA SER A 202 -11.76 15.13 -9.78
C SER A 202 -11.42 16.35 -10.62
N GLU A 203 -12.40 16.77 -11.41
CA GLU A 203 -12.52 18.15 -11.92
C GLU A 203 -12.45 19.18 -10.77
N THR A 204 -12.76 18.78 -9.53
CA THR A 204 -12.77 19.66 -8.35
C THR A 204 -11.49 19.68 -7.53
N THR A 205 -10.63 18.66 -7.60
CA THR A 205 -9.35 18.61 -6.88
C THR A 205 -8.35 19.59 -7.51
N PHE A 206 -8.55 19.91 -8.78
CA PHE A 206 -7.82 20.92 -9.53
C PHE A 206 -8.75 22.02 -10.08
N ASN A 207 -9.87 22.33 -9.41
CA ASN A 207 -10.68 23.47 -9.83
C ASN A 207 -9.95 24.77 -9.47
N PHE A 208 -9.11 25.25 -10.38
CA PHE A 208 -8.33 26.48 -10.27
C PHE A 208 -9.20 27.75 -10.16
N ASN A 209 -10.51 27.62 -10.38
CA ASN A 209 -11.49 28.71 -10.25
C ASN A 209 -12.23 28.72 -8.90
N ALA A 210 -12.07 27.70 -8.05
CA ALA A 210 -12.71 27.63 -6.74
C ALA A 210 -11.71 27.96 -5.63
N ALA A 211 -11.90 29.10 -4.95
CA ALA A 211 -10.98 29.62 -3.94
C ALA A 211 -10.82 28.74 -2.67
N ASN A 212 -11.53 27.62 -2.55
CA ASN A 212 -11.47 26.70 -1.42
C ASN A 212 -11.80 25.26 -1.86
N ASN A 213 -10.84 24.34 -1.74
CA ASN A 213 -11.01 22.91 -1.99
C ASN A 213 -11.56 22.16 -0.74
N ALA A 214 -12.31 22.84 0.12
CA ALA A 214 -12.92 22.25 1.30
C ALA A 214 -14.05 21.30 0.86
N GLY A 215 -13.84 19.99 1.03
CA GLY A 215 -14.78 18.94 0.59
C GLY A 215 -14.41 18.25 -0.73
N THR A 216 -13.25 18.54 -1.32
CA THR A 216 -12.76 17.80 -2.51
C THR A 216 -12.13 16.46 -2.14
N ILE A 217 -11.96 15.59 -3.14
CA ILE A 217 -11.44 14.22 -2.98
C ILE A 217 -10.04 14.22 -2.35
N VAL A 218 -9.92 13.54 -1.22
CA VAL A 218 -8.69 13.33 -0.46
C VAL A 218 -7.92 12.16 -1.05
N PRO A 219 -6.58 12.27 -1.21
CA PRO A 219 -5.82 11.13 -1.63
C PRO A 219 -5.86 9.97 -0.61
N SER A 220 -6.00 8.73 -1.07
CA SER A 220 -6.22 7.55 -0.26
C SER A 220 -4.87 7.06 0.21
N LEU A 221 -4.83 6.66 1.48
CA LEU A 221 -3.64 6.03 2.02
C LEU A 221 -3.61 4.57 1.56
N PRO A 222 -2.43 4.03 1.23
CA PRO A 222 -2.29 2.61 0.98
C PRO A 222 -2.68 1.81 2.23
N PRO A 223 -3.23 0.59 2.05
CA PRO A 223 -3.59 -0.26 3.18
C PRO A 223 -2.36 -0.63 4.00
N SER A 224 -2.55 -0.88 5.29
CA SER A 224 -1.51 -1.47 6.15
C SER A 224 -1.18 -2.88 5.69
N TYR A 225 0.08 -3.27 5.79
CA TYR A 225 0.51 -4.60 5.39
C TYR A 225 1.49 -5.25 6.38
N PRO A 226 1.34 -6.57 6.58
CA PRO A 226 2.23 -7.36 7.42
C PRO A 226 3.57 -7.65 6.73
N GLY A 227 4.62 -7.79 7.54
CA GLY A 227 5.95 -8.25 7.15
C GLY A 227 6.56 -9.18 8.20
N THR A 228 7.58 -9.91 7.79
CA THR A 228 8.32 -10.85 8.62
C THR A 228 9.79 -10.45 8.64
N ILE A 229 10.40 -10.49 9.82
CA ILE A 229 11.84 -10.28 9.97
C ILE A 229 12.53 -11.57 9.59
N ILE A 230 13.32 -11.51 8.53
CA ILE A 230 14.04 -12.66 7.97
C ILE A 230 15.50 -12.74 8.43
N GLY A 231 15.94 -11.73 9.18
CA GLY A 231 17.26 -11.68 9.78
C GLY A 231 17.65 -10.27 10.19
N GLY A 232 18.92 -10.10 10.53
CA GLY A 232 19.48 -8.79 10.82
C GLY A 232 20.99 -8.81 10.81
N THR A 233 21.57 -7.61 10.86
CA THR A 233 23.01 -7.35 10.86
C THR A 233 23.44 -6.71 12.18
N GLY A 234 24.73 -6.81 12.49
CA GLY A 234 25.29 -6.20 13.70
C GLY A 234 24.63 -6.75 14.98
N SER A 235 24.14 -5.86 15.84
CA SER A 235 23.46 -6.24 17.09
C SER A 235 22.15 -6.99 16.90
N PHE A 236 21.59 -7.01 15.68
CA PHE A 236 20.35 -7.72 15.34
C PHE A 236 20.61 -9.04 14.60
N PHE A 237 21.83 -9.56 14.64
CA PHE A 237 22.13 -10.87 14.06
C PHE A 237 21.23 -11.96 14.68
N GLY A 238 20.57 -12.75 13.83
CA GLY A 238 19.62 -13.78 14.26
C GLY A 238 18.26 -13.25 14.73
N ALA A 239 17.95 -11.98 14.46
CA ALA A 239 16.62 -11.44 14.75
C ALA A 239 15.54 -12.11 13.89
N VAL A 240 14.45 -12.49 14.55
CA VAL A 240 13.26 -13.09 13.96
C VAL A 240 12.05 -12.44 14.62
N GLY A 241 10.99 -12.26 13.85
CA GLY A 241 9.80 -11.58 14.34
C GLY A 241 8.88 -11.11 13.23
N TYR A 242 8.00 -10.20 13.59
CA TYR A 242 6.95 -9.67 12.73
C TYR A 242 6.99 -8.14 12.73
N VAL A 243 6.63 -7.56 11.60
CA VAL A 243 6.50 -6.11 11.42
C VAL A 243 5.14 -5.79 10.81
N ASP A 244 4.51 -4.72 11.27
CA ASP A 244 3.33 -4.15 10.62
C ASP A 244 3.65 -2.74 10.15
N VAL A 245 3.43 -2.46 8.86
CA VAL A 245 3.67 -1.15 8.25
C VAL A 245 2.33 -0.50 7.95
N THR A 246 2.08 0.65 8.56
CA THR A 246 0.86 1.44 8.34
C THR A 246 1.24 2.83 7.86
N THR A 247 0.73 3.25 6.71
CA THR A 247 0.93 4.62 6.22
C THR A 247 -0.07 5.56 6.88
N ILE A 248 0.41 6.65 7.49
CA ILE A 248 -0.42 7.63 8.22
C ILE A 248 -0.65 8.89 7.39
N THR A 249 0.37 9.32 6.63
CA THR A 249 0.30 10.50 5.77
C THR A 249 1.01 10.19 4.46
N GLY A 250 0.59 10.84 3.38
CA GLY A 250 1.28 10.80 2.09
C GLY A 250 1.44 12.18 1.47
N SER A 251 2.15 12.23 0.35
CA SER A 251 2.33 13.45 -0.42
C SER A 251 1.02 13.92 -1.05
N THR A 252 1.04 15.14 -1.59
CA THR A 252 0.01 15.64 -2.49
C THR A 252 0.05 14.85 -3.80
N LEU A 253 -1.09 14.78 -4.48
CA LEU A 253 -1.11 14.31 -5.86
C LEU A 253 -0.21 15.21 -6.72
N THR A 254 0.50 14.63 -7.69
CA THR A 254 0.99 15.40 -8.84
C THR A 254 -0.25 15.89 -9.60
N PRO A 255 -0.42 17.20 -9.82
CA PRO A 255 -1.36 17.67 -10.82
C PRO A 255 -0.81 17.19 -12.16
N ALA A 256 -1.37 16.09 -12.67
CA ALA A 256 -1.12 15.68 -14.02
C ALA A 256 -2.02 16.54 -14.91
N ALA A 257 -1.44 17.55 -15.54
CA ALA A 257 -2.11 18.26 -16.61
C ALA A 257 -1.93 17.42 -17.88
N SER A 258 -3.05 17.06 -18.50
CA SER A 258 -3.04 16.59 -19.89
C SER A 258 -2.87 17.83 -20.77
N GLU A 259 -1.63 18.17 -21.12
CA GLU A 259 -1.38 19.28 -22.05
C GLU A 259 -1.56 18.85 -23.52
N ASP A 260 -1.45 17.55 -23.78
CA ASP A 260 -1.87 16.86 -24.99
C ASP A 260 -2.12 15.40 -24.64
N ASP A 261 -3.01 14.75 -25.39
CA ASP A 261 -3.51 13.37 -25.34
C ASP A 261 -2.45 12.27 -25.17
N THR A 262 -1.17 12.65 -25.18
CA THR A 262 0.00 11.78 -25.23
C THR A 262 1.08 12.07 -24.18
N VAL A 263 0.88 12.95 -23.19
CA VAL A 263 1.84 13.15 -22.08
C VAL A 263 1.13 13.56 -20.79
N LEU A 264 1.22 12.75 -19.73
CA LEU A 264 0.90 13.21 -18.36
C LEU A 264 2.07 14.06 -17.86
N LEU A 265 2.01 15.37 -18.09
CA LEU A 265 2.98 16.30 -17.50
C LEU A 265 2.56 16.58 -16.06
N ALA A 266 3.38 16.14 -15.12
CA ALA A 266 3.31 16.60 -13.74
C ALA A 266 3.83 18.04 -13.70
N GLU A 267 2.93 18.99 -13.96
CA GLU A 267 3.27 20.42 -14.10
C GLU A 267 3.78 21.01 -12.77
N PHE A 268 3.50 20.33 -11.66
CA PHE A 268 3.94 20.74 -10.32
C PHE A 268 4.57 19.58 -9.52
N PRO A 269 5.64 19.86 -8.74
CA PRO A 269 6.24 18.87 -7.87
C PRO A 269 5.26 18.42 -6.78
N GLN A 270 5.26 17.13 -6.44
CA GLN A 270 4.55 16.65 -5.24
C GLN A 270 5.16 17.30 -4.00
N ALA A 271 4.29 17.66 -3.06
CA ALA A 271 4.68 18.24 -1.79
C ALA A 271 4.23 17.34 -0.62
N GLY A 272 4.89 17.50 0.52
CA GLY A 272 4.58 16.75 1.74
C GLY A 272 5.46 15.53 1.94
N TYR A 273 5.09 14.76 2.97
CA TYR A 273 5.89 13.67 3.50
C TYR A 273 5.06 12.40 3.61
N ILE A 274 5.70 11.29 3.25
CA ILE A 274 5.15 9.96 3.50
C ILE A 274 5.56 9.56 4.90
N THR A 275 4.59 9.41 5.79
CA THR A 275 4.82 8.98 7.17
C THR A 275 4.28 7.58 7.36
N GLN A 276 5.13 6.66 7.80
CA GLN A 276 4.76 5.27 8.07
C GLN A 276 5.02 4.95 9.54
N LYS A 277 4.05 4.32 10.19
CA LYS A 277 4.22 3.69 11.49
C LYS A 277 4.66 2.24 11.27
N ILE A 278 5.78 1.89 11.87
CA ILE A 278 6.38 0.57 11.78
C ILE A 278 6.32 -0.05 13.17
N ASN A 279 5.42 -1.01 13.36
CA ASN A 279 5.33 -1.76 14.62
C ASN A 279 6.17 -3.02 14.50
N VAL A 280 7.16 -3.18 15.37
CA VAL A 280 8.15 -4.24 15.29
C VAL A 280 8.03 -5.12 16.53
N VAL A 281 7.92 -6.42 16.35
CA VAL A 281 7.93 -7.43 17.42
C VAL A 281 9.03 -8.44 17.13
N THR A 282 10.02 -8.57 18.01
CA THR A 282 11.20 -9.43 17.78
C THR A 282 11.66 -10.18 19.02
N ASN A 283 12.53 -11.17 18.81
CA ASN A 283 13.27 -11.89 19.85
C ASN A 283 14.49 -11.11 20.40
N VAL A 284 14.87 -9.98 19.80
CA VAL A 284 16.05 -9.17 20.17
C VAL A 284 15.59 -7.80 20.73
N PRO A 285 16.28 -7.24 21.74
CA PRO A 285 15.94 -5.92 22.27
C PRO A 285 16.05 -4.83 21.21
N LEU A 286 15.04 -3.94 21.19
CA LEU A 286 14.91 -2.84 20.24
C LEU A 286 15.28 -1.50 20.92
N PRO A 287 16.24 -0.74 20.38
CA PRO A 287 16.64 0.55 20.95
C PRO A 287 15.56 1.62 20.76
N VAL A 288 15.67 2.70 21.55
CA VAL A 288 14.87 3.91 21.35
C VAL A 288 15.44 4.64 20.12
N ALA A 289 14.56 5.16 19.27
CA ALA A 289 14.97 6.02 18.16
C ALA A 289 15.25 7.44 18.69
N PRO A 290 16.23 8.16 18.12
CA PRO A 290 16.58 9.51 18.55
C PRO A 290 15.58 10.58 18.06
#